data_AF-A0AAD5LAF1-F1
#
_entry.id   AF-A0AAD5LAF1-F1
#
_cell.length_a   1.000
_cell.length_b   1.000
_cell.length_c   1.000
_cell.angle_alpha   90.00
_cell.angle_beta   90.00
_cell.angle_gamma   90.00
#
_symmetry.space_group_name_H-M   'P 1'
#
loop_
_entity.id
_entity.type
_entity.pdbx_description
1 polymer ?
#
loop_
_entity_poly.entity_id
_entity_poly.type
_entity_poly.pdbx_seq_one_letter_code
_entity_poly.pdbx_strand_id
1 'polypeptide(L)'
;METISTVVDAFIQMNPAAARIKCFMVDKHFTEITVLKAMFPEAAVLLCQFHAVKYLRDVVLKYDLSPQQHGSLKDAMGLIVYAQSEQEYDKILSYMKRVVEPQHQHEFNEGIQVDSSEVSDLLTSADTSGFYDYFIRNWHMCRHMWCSFERDNVETVGVNTNNRLEATWRHIKTLIRSTDHLDVTLSHVEHYQRTLETEYNLNANPIARSVDSEYDEAMLEFANIVTEYAVQLVLPEYKFGTLP
;
A
#
# COMPACT_ATOMS: atom_id res chain seq x y z
N MET A 1 -5.13 -20.46 -9.98
CA MET A 1 -4.64 -20.66 -8.61
C MET A 1 -3.19 -21.15 -8.64
N GLU A 2 -2.87 -22.13 -9.48
CA GLU A 2 -1.51 -22.66 -9.65
C GLU A 2 -0.44 -21.62 -9.99
N THR A 3 -0.71 -20.63 -10.85
CA THR A 3 0.33 -19.72 -11.36
C THR A 3 1.02 -18.87 -10.28
N ILE A 4 0.26 -18.32 -9.32
CA ILE A 4 0.87 -17.48 -8.26
C ILE A 4 1.66 -18.37 -7.30
N SER A 5 1.12 -19.51 -6.90
CA SER A 5 1.83 -20.47 -6.04
C SER A 5 3.13 -20.93 -6.69
N THR A 6 3.13 -21.27 -7.99
CA THR A 6 4.35 -21.65 -8.71
C THR A 6 5.40 -20.54 -8.71
N VAL A 7 5.00 -19.28 -8.90
CA VAL A 7 5.94 -18.15 -8.86
C VAL A 7 6.52 -17.96 -7.46
N VAL A 8 5.69 -18.04 -6.42
CA VAL A 8 6.15 -17.90 -5.04
C VAL A 8 7.03 -19.07 -4.62
N ASP A 9 6.71 -20.30 -5.05
CA ASP A 9 7.55 -21.49 -4.82
C ASP A 9 8.93 -21.33 -5.45
N ALA A 10 8.98 -20.89 -6.72
CA ALA A 10 10.24 -20.61 -7.39
C ALA A 10 11.04 -19.52 -6.65
N PHE A 11 10.37 -18.47 -6.16
CA PHE A 11 11.01 -17.44 -5.35
C PHE A 11 11.63 -18.01 -4.06
N ILE A 12 10.90 -18.85 -3.31
CA ILE A 12 11.41 -19.48 -2.09
C ILE A 12 12.62 -20.37 -2.39
N GLN A 13 12.55 -21.17 -3.46
CA GLN A 13 13.64 -22.06 -3.86
C GLN A 13 14.92 -21.28 -4.22
N MET A 14 14.77 -20.13 -4.88
CA MET A 14 15.88 -19.28 -5.30
C MET A 14 16.42 -18.39 -4.17
N ASN A 15 15.66 -18.20 -3.09
CA ASN A 15 15.99 -17.27 -2.01
C ASN A 15 15.89 -17.94 -0.65
N PRO A 16 16.96 -18.58 -0.15
CA PRO A 16 16.96 -19.23 1.17
C PRO A 16 16.58 -18.31 2.33
N ALA A 17 16.81 -17.00 2.18
CA ALA A 17 16.41 -15.99 3.16
C ALA A 17 14.90 -15.69 3.16
N ALA A 18 14.10 -16.24 2.25
CA ALA A 18 12.64 -16.03 2.18
C ALA A 18 11.93 -16.40 3.49
N ALA A 19 12.46 -17.38 4.23
CA ALA A 19 11.95 -17.75 5.56
C ALA A 19 12.04 -16.61 6.61
N ARG A 20 12.86 -15.58 6.35
CA ARG A 20 13.02 -14.41 7.24
C ARG A 20 12.04 -13.28 6.93
N ILE A 21 11.23 -13.38 5.87
CA ILE A 21 10.27 -12.35 5.50
C ILE A 21 9.24 -12.20 6.62
N LYS A 22 9.06 -10.97 7.10
CA LYS A 22 8.14 -10.64 8.21
C LYS A 22 6.84 -10.00 7.74
N CYS A 23 6.84 -9.39 6.56
CA CYS A 23 5.68 -8.68 6.05
C CYS A 23 5.67 -8.65 4.53
N PHE A 24 4.46 -8.72 3.95
CA PHE A 24 4.18 -8.43 2.56
C PHE A 24 3.27 -7.21 2.45
N MET A 25 3.55 -6.34 1.47
CA MET A 25 2.65 -5.26 1.07
C MET A 25 2.05 -5.61 -0.27
N VAL A 26 0.74 -5.82 -0.32
CA VAL A 26 0.03 -6.24 -1.53
C VAL A 26 -1.13 -5.32 -1.84
N ASP A 27 -1.65 -5.42 -3.06
CA ASP A 27 -2.96 -4.84 -3.36
C ASP A 27 -4.06 -5.77 -2.87
N LYS A 28 -5.33 -5.32 -2.88
CA LYS A 28 -6.46 -6.14 -2.43
C LYS A 28 -6.84 -7.20 -3.47
N HIS A 29 -5.95 -8.18 -3.65
CA HIS A 29 -6.16 -9.32 -4.54
C HIS A 29 -6.26 -10.61 -3.73
N PHE A 30 -7.49 -11.12 -3.56
CA PHE A 30 -7.78 -12.23 -2.64
C PHE A 30 -6.97 -13.49 -2.94
N THR A 31 -6.73 -13.81 -4.22
CA THR A 31 -5.93 -14.97 -4.62
C THR A 31 -4.49 -14.85 -4.13
N GLU A 32 -3.89 -13.66 -4.26
CA GLU A 32 -2.50 -13.43 -3.84
C GLU A 32 -2.38 -13.48 -2.32
N ILE A 33 -3.30 -12.81 -1.61
CA ILE A 33 -3.36 -12.81 -0.15
C ILE A 33 -3.48 -14.24 0.39
N THR A 34 -4.34 -15.07 -0.23
CA THR A 34 -4.57 -16.45 0.20
C THR A 34 -3.30 -17.29 0.02
N VAL A 35 -2.62 -17.15 -1.11
CA VAL A 35 -1.37 -17.87 -1.39
C VAL A 35 -0.27 -17.44 -0.41
N LEU A 36 -0.08 -16.14 -0.19
CA LEU A 36 0.94 -15.63 0.72
C LEU A 36 0.69 -16.08 2.16
N LYS A 37 -0.56 -16.05 2.65
CA LYS A 37 -0.91 -16.54 3.99
C LYS A 37 -0.65 -18.04 4.14
N ALA A 38 -0.87 -18.82 3.08
CA ALA A 38 -0.61 -20.27 3.11
C ALA A 38 0.89 -20.58 3.11
N MET A 39 1.69 -19.84 2.32
CA MET A 39 3.12 -20.11 2.12
C MET A 39 4.03 -19.43 3.17
N PHE A 40 3.57 -18.32 3.77
CA PHE A 40 4.28 -17.56 4.79
C PHE A 40 3.35 -17.28 5.99
N PRO A 41 2.98 -18.30 6.78
CA PRO A 41 2.01 -18.16 7.86
C PRO A 41 2.47 -17.22 8.98
N GLU A 42 3.79 -17.03 9.15
CA GLU A 42 4.35 -16.11 10.15
C GLU A 42 4.52 -14.67 9.64
N ALA A 43 4.36 -14.43 8.33
CA ALA A 43 4.49 -13.09 7.77
C ALA A 43 3.14 -12.37 7.81
N ALA A 44 3.15 -11.11 8.23
CA ALA A 44 2.00 -10.24 8.09
C ALA A 44 1.71 -9.96 6.61
N VAL A 45 0.46 -10.04 6.19
CA VAL A 45 0.04 -9.63 4.84
C VAL A 45 -0.77 -8.35 4.97
N LEU A 46 -0.21 -7.24 4.51
CA LEU A 46 -0.79 -5.91 4.61
C LEU A 46 -1.22 -5.41 3.23
N LEU A 47 -2.29 -4.62 3.19
CA LEU A 47 -2.70 -3.93 1.98
C LEU A 47 -1.98 -2.59 1.86
N CYS A 48 -1.61 -2.22 0.63
CA CYS A 48 -1.14 -0.89 0.30
C CYS A 48 -2.22 0.15 0.65
N GLN A 49 -1.88 1.11 1.54
CA GLN A 49 -2.85 2.11 1.99
C GLN A 49 -3.27 3.05 0.85
N PHE A 50 -2.35 3.38 -0.05
CA PHE A 50 -2.63 4.19 -1.24
C PHE A 50 -3.70 3.52 -2.13
N HIS A 51 -3.54 2.23 -2.41
CA HIS A 51 -4.50 1.48 -3.21
C HIS A 51 -5.81 1.20 -2.48
N ALA A 52 -5.76 0.99 -1.16
CA ALA A 52 -6.97 0.90 -0.35
C ALA A 52 -7.83 2.16 -0.48
N VAL A 53 -7.24 3.35 -0.28
CA VAL A 53 -7.95 4.63 -0.41
C VAL A 53 -8.50 4.81 -1.82
N LYS A 54 -7.68 4.59 -2.85
CA LYS A 54 -8.09 4.74 -4.26
C LYS A 54 -9.26 3.82 -4.57
N TYR A 55 -9.14 2.53 -4.28
CA TYR A 55 -10.19 1.55 -4.53
C TYR A 55 -11.48 1.88 -3.78
N LEU A 56 -11.39 2.23 -2.49
CA LEU A 56 -12.56 2.57 -1.69
C LEU A 56 -13.30 3.79 -2.24
N ARG A 57 -12.58 4.83 -2.67
CA ARG A 57 -13.16 6.02 -3.33
C ARG A 57 -13.83 5.67 -4.66
N ASP A 58 -13.26 4.75 -5.43
CA ASP A 58 -13.85 4.27 -6.68
C ASP A 58 -15.08 3.40 -6.44
N VAL A 59 -15.10 2.62 -5.34
CA VAL A 59 -16.26 1.83 -4.96
C VAL A 59 -17.42 2.71 -4.49
N VAL A 60 -17.16 3.78 -3.75
CA VAL A 60 -18.21 4.75 -3.38
C VAL A 60 -19.00 5.24 -4.59
N LEU A 61 -18.35 5.42 -5.75
CA LEU A 61 -18.99 5.87 -6.99
C LEU A 61 -19.94 4.85 -7.62
N LYS A 62 -19.92 3.59 -7.18
CA LYS A 62 -20.75 2.51 -7.73
C LYS A 62 -22.12 2.40 -7.07
N TYR A 63 -22.34 3.13 -5.99
CA TYR A 63 -23.59 3.13 -5.24
C TYR A 63 -24.42 4.37 -5.60
N ASP A 64 -25.74 4.21 -5.66
CA ASP A 64 -26.66 5.31 -5.92
C ASP A 64 -26.74 6.22 -4.69
N LEU A 65 -26.01 7.33 -4.72
CA LEU A 65 -25.85 8.28 -3.61
C LEU A 65 -25.91 9.71 -4.16
N SER A 66 -26.35 10.66 -3.34
CA SER A 66 -26.31 12.07 -3.72
C SER A 66 -24.86 12.56 -3.90
N PRO A 67 -24.62 13.62 -4.68
CA PRO A 67 -23.29 14.22 -4.82
C PRO A 67 -22.63 14.59 -3.48
N GLN A 68 -23.43 15.06 -2.52
CA GLN A 68 -22.96 15.38 -1.17
C GLN A 68 -22.51 14.12 -0.40
N GLN A 69 -23.27 13.02 -0.49
CA GLN A 69 -22.91 11.75 0.13
C GLN A 69 -21.63 11.18 -0.49
N HIS A 70 -21.50 11.22 -1.83
CA HIS A 70 -20.27 10.80 -2.49
C HIS A 70 -19.04 11.60 -2.04
N GLY A 71 -19.13 12.94 -1.96
CA GLY A 71 -18.04 13.78 -1.45
C GLY A 71 -17.66 13.41 -0.03
N SER A 72 -18.66 13.38 0.87
CA SER A 72 -18.50 13.06 2.28
C SER A 72 -17.85 11.68 2.51
N LEU A 73 -18.29 10.66 1.78
CA LEU A 73 -17.73 9.31 1.89
C LEU A 73 -16.32 9.22 1.30
N LYS A 74 -16.04 9.87 0.16
CA LYS A 74 -14.68 9.86 -0.44
C LYS A 74 -13.63 10.49 0.47
N ASP A 75 -14.00 11.54 1.20
CA ASP A 75 -13.13 12.17 2.19
C ASP A 75 -12.93 11.23 3.38
N ALA A 76 -14.01 10.63 3.88
CA ALA A 76 -13.97 9.63 4.96
C ALA A 76 -13.09 8.42 4.63
N MET A 77 -13.00 7.98 3.36
CA MET A 77 -12.15 6.85 2.95
C MET A 77 -10.66 7.11 3.21
N GLY A 78 -10.21 8.35 3.04
CA GLY A 78 -8.84 8.73 3.37
C GLY A 78 -8.62 8.69 4.89
N LEU A 79 -9.53 9.32 5.63
CA LEU A 79 -9.45 9.41 7.08
C LEU A 79 -9.46 8.04 7.75
N ILE A 80 -10.35 7.13 7.33
CA ILE A 80 -10.50 5.82 7.98
C ILE A 80 -9.30 4.90 7.74
N VAL A 81 -8.64 5.02 6.58
CA VAL A 81 -7.42 4.25 6.27
C VAL A 81 -6.25 4.73 7.12
N TYR A 82 -6.12 6.05 7.30
CA TYR A 82 -5.02 6.66 8.04
C TYR A 82 -5.34 6.95 9.51
N ALA A 83 -6.46 6.45 10.05
CA ALA A 83 -6.80 6.64 11.45
C ALA A 83 -5.66 6.17 12.37
N GLN A 84 -5.29 7.01 13.33
CA GLN A 84 -4.16 6.81 14.24
C GLN A 84 -4.58 6.19 15.58
N SER A 85 -5.88 5.95 15.77
CA SER A 85 -6.41 5.24 16.94
C SER A 85 -7.75 4.59 16.65
N GLU A 86 -8.11 3.58 17.44
CA GLU A 86 -9.43 2.94 17.40
C GLU A 86 -10.56 3.95 17.61
N GLN A 87 -10.38 4.91 18.53
CA GLN A 87 -11.36 5.96 18.79
C GLN A 87 -11.59 6.89 17.58
N GLU A 88 -10.53 7.24 16.86
CA GLU A 88 -10.64 8.02 15.62
C GLU A 88 -11.36 7.21 14.54
N TYR A 89 -10.97 5.95 14.37
CA TYR A 89 -11.59 5.02 13.44
C TYR A 89 -13.11 4.89 13.68
N ASP A 90 -13.53 4.67 14.91
CA ASP A 90 -14.94 4.50 15.29
C ASP A 90 -15.77 5.77 15.06
N LYS A 91 -15.18 6.94 15.29
CA LYS A 91 -15.80 8.24 14.97
C LYS A 91 -16.07 8.36 13.47
N ILE A 92 -15.09 8.00 12.64
CA ILE A 92 -15.21 8.04 11.18
C ILE A 92 -16.21 7.00 10.69
N LEU A 93 -16.19 5.79 11.25
CA LEU A 93 -17.15 4.73 10.92
C LEU A 93 -18.58 5.15 11.26
N SER A 94 -18.78 5.77 12.42
CA SER A 94 -20.08 6.32 12.84
C SER A 94 -20.53 7.50 11.98
N TYR A 95 -19.60 8.31 11.49
CA TYR A 95 -19.89 9.36 10.50
C TYR A 95 -20.33 8.77 9.17
N MET A 96 -19.60 7.79 8.63
CA MET A 96 -19.95 7.09 7.38
C MET A 96 -21.36 6.49 7.43
N LYS A 97 -21.73 5.87 8.56
CA LYS A 97 -23.08 5.33 8.77
C LYS A 97 -24.15 6.40 8.65
N ARG A 98 -23.99 7.52 9.34
CA ARG A 98 -24.93 8.66 9.31
C ARG A 98 -25.07 9.30 7.91
N VAL A 99 -24.01 9.25 7.10
CA VAL A 99 -24.03 9.79 5.73
C VAL A 99 -24.90 8.92 4.81
N VAL A 100 -24.88 7.59 4.98
CA VAL A 100 -25.69 6.67 4.14
C VAL A 100 -27.10 6.43 4.67
N GLU A 101 -27.34 6.67 5.96
CA GLU A 101 -28.69 6.56 6.54
C GLU A 101 -29.63 7.59 5.89
N PRO A 102 -30.88 7.21 5.56
CA PRO A 102 -31.86 8.16 5.05
C PRO A 102 -32.03 9.30 6.06
N GLN A 103 -31.67 10.50 5.64
CA GLN A 103 -32.10 11.70 6.34
C GLN A 103 -33.62 11.72 6.20
N HIS A 104 -34.34 11.36 7.26
CA HIS A 104 -35.79 11.46 7.28
C HIS A 104 -36.15 12.96 7.21
N GLN A 105 -36.24 13.49 5.99
CA GLN A 105 -37.09 14.64 5.74
C GLN A 105 -38.52 14.11 5.87
N HIS A 106 -39.22 14.64 6.86
CA HIS A 106 -40.64 14.43 7.07
C HIS A 106 -41.40 14.84 5.81
N GLU A 107 -41.64 13.89 4.90
CA GLU A 107 -42.68 14.03 3.88
C GLU A 107 -43.56 12.78 3.94
N PHE A 108 -44.78 13.00 4.42
CA PHE A 108 -45.89 12.09 4.25
C PHE A 108 -46.11 11.85 2.75
N ASN A 109 -46.14 10.61 2.31
CA ASN A 109 -47.22 10.21 1.40
C ASN A 109 -47.46 8.70 1.35
N GLU A 110 -48.74 8.37 1.26
CA GLU A 110 -49.32 7.04 1.28
C GLU A 110 -49.10 6.26 -0.04
N GLY A 111 -48.77 4.98 0.11
CA GLY A 111 -49.34 3.85 -0.63
C GLY A 111 -49.20 3.77 -2.15
N ILE A 112 -48.29 2.91 -2.64
CA ILE A 112 -48.50 2.12 -3.86
C ILE A 112 -47.91 0.71 -3.65
N GLN A 113 -48.75 -0.31 -3.83
CA GLN A 113 -48.37 -1.74 -3.83
C GLN A 113 -47.66 -2.09 -5.15
N VAL A 114 -46.55 -2.82 -5.10
CA VAL A 114 -45.90 -3.37 -6.29
C VAL A 114 -45.84 -4.89 -6.19
N ASP A 115 -46.39 -5.50 -7.24
CA ASP A 115 -46.55 -6.93 -7.49
C ASP A 115 -45.21 -7.63 -7.79
N SER A 116 -45.13 -8.89 -7.38
CA SER A 116 -43.96 -9.76 -7.43
C SER A 116 -44.06 -10.78 -8.55
N SER A 117 -43.23 -10.70 -9.59
CA SER A 117 -42.78 -11.90 -10.34
C SER A 117 -41.67 -11.62 -11.35
N GLU A 118 -40.49 -12.20 -11.07
CA GLU A 118 -39.50 -12.80 -12.00
C GLU A 118 -38.80 -11.88 -13.04
N VAL A 119 -37.55 -12.05 -13.47
CA VAL A 119 -36.69 -13.24 -13.63
C VAL A 119 -35.21 -12.86 -13.50
N SER A 120 -34.47 -13.83 -13.00
CA SER A 120 -33.03 -13.96 -12.76
C SER A 120 -32.07 -13.77 -13.95
N ASP A 121 -30.81 -13.61 -13.56
CA ASP A 121 -29.56 -14.02 -14.23
C ASP A 121 -28.81 -13.00 -15.12
N LEU A 122 -27.80 -12.34 -14.53
CA LEU A 122 -26.39 -12.56 -14.90
C LEU A 122 -25.40 -11.86 -13.93
N LEU A 123 -24.56 -12.66 -13.27
CA LEU A 123 -23.19 -12.35 -12.81
C LEU A 123 -22.93 -11.06 -12.02
N THR A 124 -23.29 -11.06 -10.73
CA THR A 124 -22.52 -10.64 -9.55
C THR A 124 -23.56 -10.44 -8.47
N SER A 125 -23.40 -11.05 -7.30
CA SER A 125 -24.20 -10.66 -6.13
C SER A 125 -23.76 -9.25 -5.73
N ALA A 126 -24.21 -8.25 -6.49
CA ALA A 126 -24.38 -6.90 -6.02
C ALA A 126 -25.31 -7.07 -4.82
N ASP A 127 -24.68 -7.06 -3.67
CA ASP A 127 -25.38 -7.11 -2.42
C ASP A 127 -26.41 -5.99 -2.45
N THR A 128 -27.67 -6.34 -2.23
CA THR A 128 -28.76 -5.38 -2.09
C THR A 128 -28.55 -4.48 -0.86
N SER A 129 -27.51 -4.77 -0.06
CA SER A 129 -27.01 -3.97 1.03
C SER A 129 -26.32 -2.68 0.54
N GLY A 130 -26.57 -1.56 1.20
CA GLY A 130 -25.93 -0.27 0.86
C GLY A 130 -24.41 -0.29 1.04
N PHE A 131 -23.75 0.79 0.59
CA PHE A 131 -22.29 0.95 0.67
C PHE A 131 -21.70 0.62 2.05
N TYR A 132 -22.39 0.99 3.14
CA TYR A 132 -21.92 0.76 4.50
C TYR A 132 -21.84 -0.74 4.85
N ASP A 133 -22.84 -1.53 4.49
CA ASP A 133 -22.84 -2.98 4.75
C ASP A 133 -21.74 -3.68 3.94
N TYR A 134 -21.53 -3.24 2.69
CA TYR A 134 -20.40 -3.68 1.90
C TYR A 134 -19.07 -3.37 2.60
N PHE A 135 -18.92 -2.13 3.08
CA PHE A 135 -17.69 -1.68 3.76
C PHE A 135 -17.43 -2.52 5.01
N ILE A 136 -18.46 -2.77 5.82
CA ILE A 136 -18.33 -3.57 7.04
C ILE A 136 -17.81 -4.97 6.69
N ARG A 137 -18.44 -5.66 5.74
CA ARG A 137 -18.09 -7.05 5.42
C ARG A 137 -16.76 -7.19 4.70
N ASN A 138 -16.41 -6.27 3.82
CA ASN A 138 -15.28 -6.42 2.90
C ASN A 138 -14.01 -5.66 3.32
N TRP A 139 -14.13 -4.68 4.22
CA TRP A 139 -13.04 -3.81 4.62
C TRP A 139 -12.89 -3.76 6.14
N HIS A 140 -13.95 -3.49 6.89
CA HIS A 140 -13.86 -3.41 8.35
C HIS A 140 -13.41 -4.74 8.98
N MET A 141 -13.92 -5.88 8.50
CA MET A 141 -13.53 -7.22 8.97
C MET A 141 -12.04 -7.53 8.79
N CYS A 142 -11.37 -6.89 7.82
CA CYS A 142 -9.94 -7.05 7.57
C CYS A 142 -9.14 -5.77 7.84
N ARG A 143 -9.64 -4.86 8.69
CA ARG A 143 -9.00 -3.57 8.96
C ARG A 143 -7.57 -3.67 9.46
N HIS A 144 -7.22 -4.74 10.16
CA HIS A 144 -5.85 -5.03 10.60
C HIS A 144 -4.84 -5.11 9.45
N MET A 145 -5.29 -5.40 8.23
CA MET A 145 -4.40 -5.47 7.06
C MET A 145 -4.09 -4.08 6.48
N TRP A 146 -4.90 -3.04 6.73
CA TRP A 146 -4.82 -1.79 5.97
C TRP A 146 -4.90 -0.50 6.80
N CYS A 147 -5.55 -0.53 7.96
CA CYS A 147 -5.69 0.66 8.81
C CYS A 147 -4.41 0.93 9.60
N SER A 148 -3.96 2.19 9.66
CA SER A 148 -2.66 2.56 10.26
C SER A 148 -2.51 2.07 11.70
N PHE A 149 -3.44 2.40 12.60
CA PHE A 149 -3.29 2.10 14.03
C PHE A 149 -3.25 0.59 14.36
N GLU A 150 -3.84 -0.26 13.52
CA GLU A 150 -3.80 -1.72 13.72
C GLU A 150 -2.48 -2.34 13.23
N ARG A 151 -1.66 -1.56 12.52
CA ARG A 151 -0.40 -2.01 11.89
C ARG A 151 0.85 -1.63 12.68
N ASP A 152 0.70 -0.89 13.77
CA ASP A 152 1.83 -0.41 14.59
C ASP A 152 2.72 -1.54 15.12
N ASN A 153 2.15 -2.75 15.29
CA ASN A 153 2.89 -3.94 15.71
C ASN A 153 3.64 -4.67 14.58
N VAL A 154 3.58 -4.16 13.34
CA VAL A 154 4.29 -4.74 12.19
C VAL A 154 5.42 -3.82 11.77
N GLU A 155 6.65 -4.34 11.75
CA GLU A 155 7.83 -3.61 11.28
C GLU A 155 7.77 -3.38 9.76
N THR A 156 7.05 -2.36 9.33
CA THR A 156 6.99 -1.97 7.92
C THR A 156 8.18 -1.12 7.48
N VAL A 157 9.05 -0.69 8.40
CA VAL A 157 10.19 0.21 8.16
C VAL A 157 9.75 1.49 7.42
N GLY A 158 8.54 1.97 7.72
CA GLY A 158 7.93 3.13 7.06
C GLY A 158 7.36 2.87 5.65
N VAL A 159 7.42 1.64 5.15
CA VAL A 159 6.87 1.26 3.83
C VAL A 159 5.40 0.89 3.99
N ASN A 160 4.51 1.87 3.78
CA ASN A 160 3.05 1.66 3.84
C ASN A 160 2.36 1.72 2.46
N THR A 161 3.15 1.92 1.40
CA THR A 161 2.68 2.01 0.01
C THR A 161 3.57 1.19 -0.91
N ASN A 162 3.05 0.80 -2.06
CA ASN A 162 3.83 0.19 -3.15
C ASN A 162 4.28 1.22 -4.20
N ASN A 163 4.27 2.52 -3.88
CA ASN A 163 4.66 3.59 -4.80
C ASN A 163 6.07 3.39 -5.40
N ARG A 164 6.99 2.79 -4.65
CA ARG A 164 8.33 2.44 -5.15
C ARG A 164 8.23 1.46 -6.33
N LEU A 165 7.41 0.42 -6.21
CA LEU A 165 7.15 -0.53 -7.28
C LEU A 165 6.43 0.16 -8.45
N GLU A 166 5.42 0.98 -8.18
CA GLU A 166 4.69 1.70 -9.24
C GLU A 166 5.57 2.68 -10.03
N ALA A 167 6.50 3.36 -9.37
CA ALA A 167 7.44 4.26 -10.03
C ALA A 167 8.36 3.49 -10.97
N THR A 168 8.91 2.35 -10.50
CA THR A 168 9.67 1.41 -11.33
C THR A 168 8.84 0.92 -12.51
N TRP A 169 7.58 0.51 -12.29
CA TRP A 169 6.70 0.05 -13.36
C TRP A 169 6.40 1.14 -14.38
N ARG A 170 6.25 2.39 -13.95
CA ARG A 170 6.10 3.52 -14.88
C ARG A 170 7.32 3.67 -15.77
N HIS A 171 8.53 3.65 -15.23
CA HIS A 171 9.76 3.73 -16.04
C HIS A 171 9.88 2.56 -17.02
N ILE A 172 9.67 1.32 -16.56
CA ILE A 172 9.72 0.15 -17.41
C ILE A 172 8.70 0.26 -18.56
N LYS A 173 7.47 0.70 -18.28
CA LYS A 173 6.44 0.94 -19.31
C LYS A 173 6.79 2.06 -20.30
N THR A 174 7.66 3.00 -19.95
CA THR A 174 8.16 4.00 -20.91
C THR A 174 9.22 3.44 -21.85
N LEU A 175 9.93 2.38 -21.43
CA LEU A 175 10.96 1.72 -22.23
C LEU A 175 10.37 0.68 -23.18
N ILE A 176 9.26 0.04 -22.80
CA ILE A 176 8.60 -1.02 -23.58
C ILE A 176 7.48 -0.44 -24.45
N ARG A 177 7.41 -0.88 -25.71
CA ARG A 177 6.29 -0.60 -26.61
C ARG A 177 5.34 -1.79 -26.65
N SER A 178 4.05 -1.51 -26.89
CA SER A 178 3.03 -2.56 -27.04
C SER A 178 3.29 -3.52 -28.21
N THR A 179 4.16 -3.12 -29.14
CA THR A 179 4.56 -3.90 -30.32
C THR A 179 5.84 -4.71 -30.11
N ASP A 180 6.53 -4.55 -28.98
CA ASP A 180 7.79 -5.24 -28.74
C ASP A 180 7.56 -6.74 -28.51
N HIS A 181 8.44 -7.56 -29.07
CA HIS A 181 8.47 -8.99 -28.78
C HIS A 181 8.93 -9.25 -27.33
N LEU A 182 8.65 -10.45 -26.81
CA LEU A 182 8.93 -10.80 -25.42
C LEU A 182 10.44 -10.73 -25.09
N ASP A 183 11.29 -11.16 -26.00
CA ASP A 183 12.75 -11.11 -25.86
C ASP A 183 13.28 -9.67 -25.76
N VAL A 184 12.74 -8.76 -26.56
CA VAL A 184 13.05 -7.32 -26.50
C VAL A 184 12.56 -6.73 -25.17
N THR A 185 11.35 -7.09 -24.75
CA THR A 185 10.77 -6.66 -23.48
C THR A 185 11.63 -7.10 -22.29
N LEU A 186 12.05 -8.37 -22.27
CA LEU A 186 12.92 -8.92 -21.23
C LEU A 186 14.29 -8.21 -21.21
N SER A 187 14.85 -7.91 -22.38
CA SER A 187 16.11 -7.18 -22.50
C SER A 187 16.01 -5.77 -21.90
N HIS A 188 14.90 -5.06 -22.10
CA HIS A 188 14.66 -3.76 -21.48
C HIS A 188 14.54 -3.85 -19.95
N VAL A 189 13.82 -4.85 -19.44
CA VAL A 189 13.67 -5.06 -17.99
C VAL A 189 15.01 -5.40 -17.35
N GLU A 190 15.78 -6.30 -17.96
CA GLU A 190 17.11 -6.68 -17.47
C GLU A 190 18.08 -5.50 -17.48
N HIS A 191 18.11 -4.72 -18.57
CA HIS A 191 18.95 -3.53 -18.66
C HIS A 191 18.58 -2.50 -17.58
N TYR A 192 17.29 -2.25 -17.37
CA TYR A 192 16.83 -1.36 -16.32
C TYR A 192 17.24 -1.84 -14.92
N GLN A 193 17.08 -3.14 -14.64
CA GLN A 193 17.48 -3.73 -13.36
C GLN A 193 18.99 -3.59 -13.13
N ARG A 194 19.83 -3.92 -14.13
CA ARG A 194 21.30 -3.76 -14.03
C ARG A 194 21.70 -2.32 -13.77
N THR A 195 21.03 -1.35 -14.39
CA THR A 195 21.28 0.08 -14.13
C THR A 195 20.97 0.44 -12.68
N LEU A 196 19.82 0.02 -12.15
CA LEU A 196 19.47 0.25 -10.74
C LEU A 196 20.42 -0.45 -9.77
N GLU A 197 20.83 -1.68 -10.06
CA GLU A 197 21.82 -2.41 -9.24
C GLU A 197 23.17 -1.69 -9.25
N THR A 198 23.59 -1.15 -10.39
CA THR A 198 24.81 -0.34 -10.52
C THR A 198 24.71 0.93 -9.67
N GLU A 199 23.62 1.69 -9.78
CA GLU A 199 23.39 2.89 -8.97
C GLU A 199 23.34 2.56 -7.47
N TYR A 200 22.66 1.48 -7.09
CA TYR A 200 22.61 1.02 -5.71
C TYR A 200 24.01 0.68 -5.18
N ASN A 201 24.79 -0.08 -5.96
CA ASN A 201 26.15 -0.46 -5.57
C ASN A 201 27.07 0.75 -5.46
N LEU A 202 26.93 1.75 -6.33
CA LEU A 202 27.67 3.01 -6.25
C LEU A 202 27.30 3.82 -5.00
N ASN A 203 26.02 3.84 -4.62
CA ASN A 203 25.55 4.54 -3.43
C ASN A 203 25.91 3.80 -2.13
N ALA A 204 25.84 2.46 -2.13
CA ALA A 204 26.17 1.63 -0.98
C ALA A 204 27.69 1.51 -0.76
N ASN A 205 28.48 1.60 -1.84
CA ASN A 205 29.94 1.63 -1.80
C ASN A 205 30.45 2.86 -2.57
N PRO A 206 30.40 4.06 -1.96
CA PRO A 206 30.91 5.26 -2.59
C PRO A 206 32.38 5.04 -2.99
N ILE A 207 32.66 5.13 -4.29
CA ILE A 207 34.04 4.99 -4.81
C ILE A 207 34.93 6.12 -4.27
N ALA A 208 34.33 7.26 -3.94
CA ALA A 208 34.98 8.35 -3.25
C ALA A 208 34.86 8.15 -1.73
N ARG A 209 35.98 7.83 -1.08
CA ARG A 209 36.10 8.05 0.36
C ARG A 209 36.20 9.55 0.61
N SER A 210 35.46 10.08 1.58
CA SER A 210 35.79 11.37 2.17
C SER A 210 37.22 11.31 2.68
N VAL A 211 38.05 12.28 2.28
CA VAL A 211 39.46 12.40 2.69
C VAL A 211 39.70 13.78 3.33
N ASP A 212 38.68 14.33 3.98
CA ASP A 212 38.82 15.61 4.65
C ASP A 212 39.87 15.49 5.76
N SER A 213 40.95 16.28 5.62
CA SER A 213 42.06 16.29 6.57
C SER A 213 41.67 16.79 7.96
N GLU A 214 40.50 17.41 8.12
CA GLU A 214 39.96 17.81 9.41
C GLU A 214 39.25 16.66 10.16
N TYR A 215 38.96 15.53 9.49
CA TYR A 215 38.22 14.43 10.09
C TYR A 215 39.17 13.41 10.71
N ASP A 216 38.87 13.00 11.94
CA ASP A 216 39.48 11.84 12.55
C ASP A 216 38.90 10.54 11.96
N GLU A 217 39.43 9.39 12.38
CA GLU A 217 39.03 8.09 11.85
C GLU A 217 37.52 7.82 11.98
N ALA A 218 36.91 8.21 13.11
CA ALA A 218 35.48 8.00 13.34
C ALA A 218 34.61 8.92 12.46
N MET A 219 35.01 10.17 12.27
CA MET A 219 34.30 11.08 11.36
C MET A 219 34.49 10.70 9.89
N LEU A 220 35.64 10.14 9.52
CA LEU A 220 35.86 9.59 8.18
C LEU A 220 34.97 8.37 7.94
N GLU A 221 34.86 7.45 8.90
CA GLU A 221 33.94 6.31 8.80
C GLU A 221 32.49 6.79 8.64
N PHE A 222 32.06 7.73 9.48
CA PHE A 222 30.72 8.31 9.40
C PHE A 222 30.46 8.99 8.06
N ALA A 223 31.37 9.85 7.60
CA ALA A 223 31.25 10.57 6.33
C ALA A 223 31.22 9.64 5.10
N ASN A 224 31.75 8.42 5.21
CA ASN A 224 31.74 7.44 4.13
C ASN A 224 30.44 6.62 4.05
N ILE A 225 29.57 6.69 5.07
CA ILE A 225 28.30 5.95 5.12
C ILE A 225 27.07 6.85 5.06
N VAL A 226 27.24 8.18 5.16
CA VAL A 226 26.14 9.16 5.08
C VAL A 226 26.38 10.23 4.03
N THR A 227 25.36 11.04 3.74
CA THR A 227 25.48 12.17 2.81
C THR A 227 26.25 13.33 3.43
N GLU A 228 26.90 14.17 2.60
CA GLU A 228 27.61 15.38 3.07
C GLU A 228 26.71 16.30 3.91
N TYR A 229 25.42 16.39 3.58
CA TYR A 229 24.44 17.13 4.37
C TYR A 229 24.32 16.59 5.81
N ALA A 230 24.25 15.27 5.97
CA ALA A 230 24.20 14.65 7.30
C ALA A 230 25.51 14.85 8.06
N VAL A 231 26.66 14.81 7.37
CA VAL A 231 27.96 15.14 7.96
C VAL A 231 27.97 16.58 8.49
N GLN A 232 27.50 17.56 7.71
CA GLN A 232 27.46 18.97 8.11
C GLN A 232 26.57 19.23 9.33
N LEU A 233 25.52 18.43 9.53
CA LEU A 233 24.66 18.51 10.71
C LEU A 233 25.33 17.95 11.97
N VAL A 234 26.09 16.87 11.84
CA VAL A 234 26.71 16.16 12.98
C VAL A 234 28.08 16.75 13.35
N LEU A 235 28.82 17.29 12.38
CA LEU A 235 30.18 17.81 12.56
C LEU A 235 30.31 18.85 13.69
N PRO A 236 29.40 19.82 13.88
CA PRO A 236 29.50 20.78 14.98
C PRO A 236 29.36 20.12 16.36
N GLU A 237 28.43 19.17 16.51
CA GLU A 237 28.22 18.45 17.77
C GLU A 237 29.35 17.48 18.06
N TYR A 238 29.84 16.79 17.03
CA TYR A 238 30.99 15.91 17.13
C TYR A 238 32.24 16.69 17.58
N LYS A 239 32.55 17.83 16.92
CA LYS A 239 33.65 18.72 17.32
C LYS A 239 33.47 19.20 18.77
N PHE A 240 32.26 19.60 19.17
CA PHE A 240 31.97 20.00 20.55
C PHE A 240 32.26 18.88 21.58
N GLY A 241 31.88 17.64 21.28
CA GLY A 241 32.05 16.49 22.17
C GLY A 241 33.47 15.90 22.21
N THR A 242 34.33 16.25 21.24
CA THR A 242 35.69 15.72 21.08
C THR A 242 36.79 16.76 21.30
N LEU A 243 36.44 18.03 21.50
CA LEU A 243 37.37 19.05 21.98
C LEU A 243 37.89 18.69 23.39
N PRO A 244 39.20 18.79 23.66
CA PRO A 244 39.77 18.54 24.98
C PRO A 244 39.37 19.59 26.02
#